data_AF-A0A0N9IFV2-F1
#
_entry.id   AF-A0A0N9IFV2-F1
#
_cell.length_a   1.000
_cell.length_b   1.000
_cell.length_c   1.000
_cell.angle_alpha   90.00
_cell.angle_beta   90.00
_cell.angle_gamma   90.00
#
_symmetry.space_group_name_H-M   'P 1'
#
loop_
_entity.id
_entity.type
_entity.pdbx_description
1 polymer ?
#
loop_
_entity_poly.entity_id
_entity_poly.type
_entity_poly.pdbx_seq_one_letter_code
_entity_poly.pdbx_strand_id
1 'polypeptide(L)'
;MPDGFRVEPEALEAYKTTMTALSNELGTVGTATLSGVNALPGDCFGKIGAEVGLNAAFQQAAQAQLDGVKAASTGLAELAKAVGNALVGYQNQQTDTAKSIRRSENV
;
A
#
# COMPACT_ATOMS: atom_id res chain seq x y z
N MET A 1 9.35 -30.15 -20.51
CA MET A 1 9.09 -29.46 -19.23
C MET A 1 7.58 -29.40 -19.09
N PRO A 2 6.95 -29.99 -18.06
CA PRO A 2 5.52 -29.76 -17.87
C PRO A 2 5.37 -28.31 -17.41
N ASP A 3 4.51 -27.55 -18.07
CA ASP A 3 4.35 -26.10 -17.93
C ASP A 3 4.24 -25.68 -16.46
N GLY A 4 5.39 -25.27 -15.89
CA GLY A 4 5.45 -24.65 -14.59
C GLY A 4 4.60 -23.39 -14.61
N PHE A 5 3.84 -23.18 -13.53
CA PHE A 5 2.98 -22.02 -13.31
C PHE A 5 3.47 -20.76 -14.04
N ARG A 6 2.57 -20.07 -14.77
CA ARG A 6 2.84 -18.77 -15.43
C ARG A 6 3.18 -17.63 -14.46
N VAL A 7 3.36 -17.93 -13.17
CA VAL A 7 3.55 -16.96 -12.10
C VAL A 7 4.84 -17.33 -11.37
N GLU A 8 5.78 -16.38 -11.38
CA GLU A 8 7.08 -16.49 -10.71
C GLU A 8 6.92 -16.11 -9.22
N PRO A 9 7.08 -17.07 -8.28
CA PRO A 9 6.93 -16.81 -6.85
C PRO A 9 7.90 -15.74 -6.34
N GLU A 10 9.14 -15.72 -6.86
CA GLU A 10 10.14 -14.72 -6.50
C GLU A 10 9.71 -13.30 -6.91
N ALA A 11 9.07 -13.16 -8.08
CA ALA A 11 8.55 -11.88 -8.55
C ALA A 11 7.39 -11.39 -7.68
N LEU A 12 6.51 -12.29 -7.21
CA LEU A 12 5.44 -11.94 -6.27
C LEU A 12 6.00 -11.51 -4.90
N GLU A 13 7.04 -12.17 -4.42
CA GLU A 13 7.68 -11.83 -3.15
C GLU A 13 8.40 -10.48 -3.21
N ALA A 14 9.11 -10.22 -4.31
CA ALA A 14 9.71 -8.90 -4.58
C ALA A 14 8.63 -7.81 -4.64
N TYR A 15 7.55 -8.04 -5.39
CA TYR A 15 6.45 -7.09 -5.52
C TYR A 15 5.76 -6.80 -4.18
N LYS A 16 5.48 -7.82 -3.38
CA LYS A 16 4.95 -7.68 -2.01
C LYS A 16 5.88 -6.81 -1.15
N THR A 17 7.18 -7.07 -1.20
CA THR A 17 8.18 -6.34 -0.42
C THR A 17 8.23 -4.87 -0.81
N THR A 18 8.31 -4.58 -2.12
CA THR A 18 8.30 -3.21 -2.65
C THR A 18 7.01 -2.46 -2.28
N MET A 19 5.85 -3.10 -2.41
CA MET A 19 4.57 -2.47 -2.07
C MET A 19 4.43 -2.20 -0.57
N THR A 20 4.96 -3.08 0.28
CA THR A 20 4.99 -2.87 1.73
C THR A 20 5.90 -1.69 2.10
N ALA A 21 7.09 -1.61 1.50
CA ALA A 21 8.01 -0.49 1.72
C ALA A 21 7.38 0.86 1.27
N LEU A 22 6.80 0.89 0.07
CA LEU A 22 6.13 2.08 -0.47
C LEU A 22 4.94 2.52 0.39
N SER A 23 4.14 1.57 0.88
CA SER A 23 3.05 1.84 1.83
C SER A 23 3.55 2.53 3.10
N ASN A 24 4.67 2.06 3.66
CA ASN A 24 5.27 2.63 4.86
C ASN A 24 5.80 4.04 4.59
N GLU A 25 6.52 4.26 3.49
CA GLU A 25 7.02 5.58 3.08
C GLU A 25 5.87 6.59 2.91
N LEU A 26 4.80 6.20 2.21
CA LEU A 26 3.58 7.02 2.07
C LEU A 26 2.93 7.31 3.43
N GLY A 27 2.90 6.33 4.33
CA GLY A 27 2.44 6.52 5.70
C GLY A 27 3.29 7.55 6.46
N THR A 28 4.61 7.50 6.33
CA THR A 28 5.54 8.48 6.93
C THR A 28 5.33 9.87 6.35
N VAL A 29 5.22 10.03 5.03
CA VAL A 29 4.97 11.34 4.39
C VAL A 29 3.63 11.91 4.86
N GLY A 30 2.58 11.09 4.89
CA GLY A 30 1.25 11.49 5.37
C GLY A 30 1.24 11.91 6.84
N THR A 31 1.96 11.21 7.71
CA THR A 31 1.93 11.44 9.17
C THR A 31 2.97 12.44 9.67
N ALA A 32 4.12 12.59 9.00
CA ALA A 32 5.20 13.47 9.45
C ALA A 32 5.29 14.78 8.67
N THR A 33 5.03 14.76 7.36
CA THR A 33 5.21 15.94 6.49
C THR A 33 3.91 16.73 6.35
N LEU A 34 2.79 16.03 6.11
CA LEU A 34 1.51 16.69 5.80
C LEU A 34 0.67 17.01 7.03
N SER A 35 0.88 16.33 8.16
CA SER A 35 0.20 16.60 9.44
C SER A 35 0.57 17.96 10.07
N GLY A 36 1.65 18.60 9.60
CA GLY A 36 2.00 19.96 9.97
C GLY A 36 1.35 21.01 9.06
N VAL A 37 0.91 20.65 7.85
CA VAL A 37 0.37 21.59 6.85
C VAL A 37 -1.06 22.03 7.21
N ASN A 38 -1.82 21.15 7.86
CA ASN A 38 -3.11 21.46 8.48
C ASN A 38 -2.98 22.23 9.81
N ALA A 39 -1.77 22.46 10.32
CA ALA A 39 -1.50 23.28 11.51
C ALA A 39 -1.20 24.75 11.17
N LEU A 40 -1.43 25.20 9.93
CA LEU A 40 -1.24 26.59 9.56
C LEU A 40 -2.12 27.51 10.43
N PRO A 41 -1.55 28.59 11.03
CA PRO A 41 -2.28 29.52 11.88
C PRO A 41 -3.52 30.08 11.19
N GLY A 42 -4.61 30.28 11.92
CA GLY A 42 -5.88 30.79 11.40
C GLY A 42 -5.83 32.22 10.85
N ASP A 43 -4.66 32.85 10.80
CA ASP A 43 -4.34 34.16 10.26
C ASP A 43 -3.20 34.12 9.22
N CYS A 44 -2.79 32.94 8.73
CA CYS A 44 -1.68 32.77 7.80
C CYS A 44 -1.88 33.48 6.45
N PHE A 45 -3.14 33.76 6.06
CA PHE A 45 -3.49 34.59 4.90
C PHE A 45 -4.01 35.99 5.30
N GLY A 46 -3.77 36.41 6.54
CA GLY A 46 -4.20 37.68 7.11
C GLY A 46 -5.70 37.80 7.35
N LYS A 47 -6.15 38.98 7.82
CA LYS A 47 -7.57 39.27 8.06
C LYS A 47 -8.44 39.12 6.82
N ILE A 48 -7.97 39.58 5.66
CA ILE A 48 -8.70 39.46 4.40
C ILE A 48 -8.85 37.98 4.02
N GLY A 49 -7.79 37.17 4.17
CA GLY A 49 -7.85 35.72 3.93
C GLY A 49 -8.84 34.99 4.84
N ALA A 50 -8.97 35.43 6.10
CA ALA A 50 -10.00 34.93 7.01
C ALA A 50 -11.41 35.38 6.60
N GLU A 51 -11.59 36.65 6.21
CA GLU A 51 -12.87 37.23 5.81
C GLU A 51 -13.44 36.62 4.51
N VAL A 52 -12.57 36.25 3.56
CA VAL A 52 -12.98 35.58 2.31
C VAL A 52 -12.99 34.06 2.40
N GLY A 53 -12.72 33.48 3.58
CA GLY A 53 -12.75 32.04 3.82
C GLY A 53 -11.58 31.25 3.22
N LEU A 54 -10.50 31.91 2.81
CA LEU A 54 -9.31 31.29 2.22
C LEU A 54 -8.66 30.29 3.19
N ASN A 55 -8.67 30.61 4.49
CA ASN A 55 -8.08 29.77 5.53
C ASN A 55 -8.84 28.45 5.65
N ALA A 56 -10.18 28.50 5.62
CA ALA A 56 -11.03 27.32 5.68
C ALA A 56 -10.90 26.47 4.41
N ALA A 57 -10.89 27.11 3.23
CA ALA A 57 -10.68 26.41 1.96
C ALA A 57 -9.32 25.71 1.91
N PHE A 58 -8.26 26.36 2.40
CA PHE A 58 -6.93 25.77 2.48
C PHE A 58 -6.89 24.58 3.45
N GLN A 59 -7.45 24.73 4.66
CA GLN A 59 -7.53 23.63 5.62
C GLN A 59 -8.28 22.43 5.06
N GLN A 60 -9.39 22.66 4.36
CA GLN A 60 -10.17 21.60 3.74
C GLN A 60 -9.40 20.90 2.60
N ALA A 61 -8.69 21.66 1.76
CA ALA A 61 -7.84 21.11 0.71
C ALA A 61 -6.66 20.30 1.27
N ALA A 62 -6.01 20.81 2.33
CA ALA A 62 -4.92 20.12 3.02
C ALA A 62 -5.42 18.81 3.67
N GLN A 63 -6.59 18.83 4.29
CA GLN A 63 -7.21 17.63 4.87
C GLN A 63 -7.56 16.60 3.80
N ALA A 64 -8.14 17.02 2.67
CA ALA A 64 -8.44 16.13 1.55
C ALA A 64 -7.18 15.47 0.96
N GLN A 65 -6.06 16.20 0.88
CA GLN A 65 -4.77 15.63 0.46
C GLN A 65 -4.25 14.61 1.47
N LEU A 66 -4.33 14.91 2.78
CA LEU A 66 -3.93 14.00 3.84
C LEU A 66 -4.73 12.69 3.79
N ASP A 67 -6.05 12.80 3.60
CA ASP A 67 -6.94 11.65 3.51
C ASP A 67 -6.67 10.83 2.25
N GLY A 68 -6.38 11.48 1.12
CA GLY A 68 -5.96 10.81 -0.12
C GLY A 68 -4.66 10.02 0.03
N VAL A 69 -3.64 10.59 0.70
CA VAL A 69 -2.37 9.89 0.97
C VAL A 69 -2.58 8.70 1.91
N LYS A 70 -3.41 8.85 2.95
CA LYS A 70 -3.77 7.74 3.83
C LYS A 70 -4.48 6.62 3.06
N ALA A 71 -5.47 6.96 2.23
CA ALA A 71 -6.20 5.98 1.43
C ALA A 71 -5.26 5.23 0.46
N ALA A 72 -4.33 5.93 -0.18
CA ALA A 72 -3.34 5.32 -1.06
C ALA A 72 -2.40 4.37 -0.29
N SER A 73 -1.90 4.77 0.88
CA SER A 73 -1.09 3.92 1.76
C SER A 73 -1.85 2.65 2.16
N THR A 74 -3.10 2.78 2.61
CA THR A 74 -3.94 1.62 2.95
C THR A 74 -4.16 0.69 1.76
N GLY A 75 -4.48 1.24 0.58
CA GLY A 75 -4.69 0.43 -0.63
C GLY A 75 -3.43 -0.34 -1.05
N LEU A 76 -2.24 0.25 -0.91
CA LEU A 76 -0.97 -0.42 -1.18
C LEU A 76 -0.70 -1.55 -0.17
N ALA A 77 -0.98 -1.34 1.11
CA ALA A 77 -0.86 -2.38 2.13
C ALA A 77 -1.80 -3.57 1.86
N GLU A 78 -3.05 -3.28 1.48
CA GLU A 78 -4.03 -4.31 1.12
C GLU A 78 -3.62 -5.08 -0.14
N LEU A 79 -3.09 -4.38 -1.16
CA LEU A 79 -2.54 -5.01 -2.34
C LEU A 79 -1.36 -5.93 -2.01
N ALA A 80 -0.41 -5.45 -1.19
CA ALA A 80 0.71 -6.27 -0.73
C ALA A 80 0.25 -7.53 -0.01
N LYS A 81 -0.80 -7.42 0.83
CA LYS A 81 -1.42 -8.56 1.50
C LYS A 81 -2.07 -9.54 0.52
N ALA A 82 -2.81 -9.05 -0.47
CA ALA A 82 -3.42 -9.90 -1.49
C ALA A 82 -2.37 -10.67 -2.30
N VAL A 83 -1.28 -10.00 -2.70
CA VAL A 83 -0.15 -10.62 -3.39
C VAL A 83 0.55 -11.67 -2.51
N GLY A 84 0.75 -11.36 -1.23
CA GLY A 84 1.31 -12.31 -0.26
C GLY A 84 0.45 -13.56 -0.10
N ASN A 85 -0.88 -13.42 -0.06
CA ASN A 85 -1.80 -14.56 0.00
C ASN A 85 -1.73 -15.42 -1.27
N ALA A 86 -1.63 -14.78 -2.45
CA ALA A 86 -1.49 -15.49 -3.72
C ALA A 86 -0.18 -16.31 -3.76
N LEU A 87 0.94 -15.73 -3.30
CA LEU A 87 2.23 -16.42 -3.19
C LEU A 87 2.13 -17.68 -2.32
N VAL A 88 1.53 -17.57 -1.14
CA VAL A 88 1.31 -18.73 -0.24
C VAL A 88 0.46 -19.81 -0.93
N GLY A 89 -0.57 -19.40 -1.68
CA GLY A 89 -1.38 -20.31 -2.48
C GLY A 89 -0.54 -21.12 -3.48
N TYR A 90 0.33 -20.45 -4.25
CA TYR A 90 1.22 -21.12 -5.21
C TYR A 90 2.22 -22.06 -4.54
N GLN A 91 2.82 -21.65 -3.42
CA GLN A 91 3.78 -22.48 -2.66
C GLN A 91 3.11 -23.75 -2.10
N ASN A 92 1.88 -23.62 -1.58
CA ASN A 92 1.10 -24.77 -1.11
C ASN A 92 0.79 -25.72 -2.27
N GLN A 93 0.37 -25.19 -3.43
CA GLN A 93 0.05 -26.00 -4.59
C GLN A 93 1.28 -26.75 -5.15
N GLN A 94 2.46 -26.12 -5.18
CA GLN A 94 3.71 -26.80 -5.53
C GLN A 94 4.03 -27.92 -4.53
N THR A 95 3.89 -27.65 -3.24
CA THR A 95 4.18 -28.63 -2.18
C THR A 95 3.27 -29.86 -2.28
N ASP A 96 1.98 -29.65 -2.50
CA ASP A 96 0.99 -30.73 -2.61
C ASP A 96 1.19 -31.54 -3.90
N THR A 97 1.52 -30.87 -5.00
CA THR A 97 1.86 -31.53 -6.27
C THR A 97 3.11 -32.40 -6.10
N ALA A 98 4.17 -31.87 -5.47
CA ALA A 98 5.40 -32.62 -5.21
C ALA A 98 5.16 -33.84 -4.30
N LYS A 99 4.31 -33.70 -3.27
CA LYS A 99 3.89 -34.83 -2.41
C LYS A 99 3.11 -35.88 -3.20
N SER A 100 2.22 -35.46 -4.10
CA SER A 100 1.43 -36.36 -4.96
C SER A 100 2.32 -37.16 -5.92
N ILE A 101 3.30 -36.51 -6.54
CA ILE A 101 4.28 -37.16 -7.42
C ILE A 101 5.10 -38.18 -6.61
N ARG A 102 5.70 -37.78 -5.49
CA ARG A 102 6.46 -38.71 -4.62
C ARG A 102 5.64 -39.90 -4.14
N ARG A 103 4.36 -39.69 -3.85
CA ARG A 103 3.45 -40.79 -3.48
C ARG A 103 3.20 -41.73 -4.66
N SER A 104 3.10 -41.21 -5.88
CA SER A 104 2.88 -41.99 -7.10
C SER A 104 4.14 -42.71 -7.59
N GLU A 105 5.33 -42.22 -7.26
CA GLU A 105 6.62 -42.88 -7.56
C GLU A 105 6.97 -44.00 -6.57
N ASN A 106 6.34 -44.04 -5.39
CA ASN A 106 6.56 -45.03 -4.34
C ASN A 106 5.53 -46.19 -4.34
N VAL A 107 4.68 -46.27 -5.37
CA VAL A 107 3.77 -47.40 -5.66
C VAL A 107 4.19 -48.11 -6.94
#